data_AF-A0A7G9QFR5-F1
#
_entry.id   AF-A0A7G9QFR5-F1
#
_cell.length_a   1.000
_cell.length_b   1.000
_cell.length_c   1.000
_cell.angle_alpha   90.00
_cell.angle_beta   90.00
_cell.angle_gamma   90.00
#
_symmetry.space_group_name_H-M   'P 1'
#
loop_
_entity.id
_entity.type
_entity.pdbx_description
1 polymer ?
#
loop_
_entity_poly.entity_id
_entity_poly.type
_entity_poly.pdbx_seq_one_letter_code
_entity_poly.pdbx_strand_id
1 'polypeptide(L)'
;MTGELVEGKSICSRDALNELLMKHLGEIPCNGADSFSPVPVAVNRNEIVRMEKLCQVLNKALISVVNAYFADERMRAIYNFDDRLNNILNIANAQPYEVGMYRPDFLQAEDGSIKICEIGARYPINGWMLSYYLNVISEDSSLPLLEAVPHQREFINTIFGRFNSKEPIVLVHEREKGTEVFYLLNEFSKQGLNYVSASPAQLTCQNGAIMLHGKAVDQFILEMDREELRNFDPEVLELIIKQGNYFNDVRTLILVHDKRILAVLWSEEIMKDYLSKEEYLFLRSFLIPTYALHTPKNGLK
;
A
#
# COMPACT_ATOMS: atom_id res chain seq x y z
N MET A 1 12.52 20.36 -6.93
CA MET A 1 12.49 20.05 -8.37
C MET A 1 12.30 18.55 -8.51
N THR A 2 11.08 18.09 -8.76
CA THR A 2 10.83 16.79 -9.40
C THR A 2 10.80 17.08 -10.89
N GLY A 3 11.90 16.84 -11.57
CA GLY A 3 12.08 17.28 -12.94
C GLY A 3 12.71 16.18 -13.76
N GLU A 4 12.27 16.09 -15.01
CA GLU A 4 12.81 15.29 -16.10
C GLU A 4 14.29 15.62 -16.41
N LEU A 5 14.88 16.54 -15.65
CA LEU A 5 16.20 17.10 -15.80
C LEU A 5 16.85 17.20 -14.41
N VAL A 6 18.03 16.61 -14.26
CA VAL A 6 18.94 16.93 -13.15
C VAL A 6 19.90 17.98 -13.69
N GLU A 7 19.85 19.19 -13.14
CA GLU A 7 20.74 20.31 -13.54
C GLU A 7 20.68 20.65 -15.05
N GLY A 8 19.51 20.51 -15.67
CA GLY A 8 19.34 20.77 -17.11
C GLY A 8 19.89 19.67 -18.03
N LYS A 9 20.33 18.53 -17.49
CA LYS A 9 20.73 17.35 -18.27
C LYS A 9 19.61 16.32 -18.28
N SER A 10 19.35 15.76 -19.47
CA SER A 10 18.46 14.61 -19.60
C SER A 10 19.06 13.40 -18.89
N ILE A 11 18.24 12.74 -18.07
CA ILE A 11 18.62 11.58 -17.26
C ILE A 11 18.79 10.34 -18.16
N CYS A 12 17.83 10.13 -19.07
CA CYS A 12 17.78 9.02 -20.02
C CYS A 12 16.83 9.42 -21.17
N SER A 13 17.06 8.92 -22.39
CA SER A 13 16.07 9.06 -23.47
C SER A 13 14.94 8.04 -23.28
N ARG A 14 13.77 8.35 -23.84
CA ARG A 14 12.62 7.43 -23.88
C ARG A 14 12.98 6.06 -24.44
N ASP A 15 13.67 6.06 -25.59
CA ASP A 15 14.02 4.82 -26.28
C ASP A 15 15.01 3.99 -25.45
N ALA A 16 16.01 4.63 -24.84
CA ALA A 16 16.95 3.94 -23.97
C ALA A 16 16.27 3.37 -22.71
N LEU A 17 15.35 4.11 -22.08
CA LEU A 17 14.60 3.57 -20.95
C LEU A 17 13.69 2.40 -21.37
N ASN A 18 13.03 2.49 -22.52
CA ASN A 18 12.19 1.42 -23.05
C ASN A 18 13.01 0.16 -23.34
N GLU A 19 14.19 0.29 -23.94
CA GLU A 19 15.11 -0.84 -24.16
C GLU A 19 15.54 -1.50 -22.84
N LEU A 20 15.85 -0.69 -21.83
CA LEU A 20 16.20 -1.17 -20.50
C LEU A 20 15.02 -1.87 -19.80
N LEU A 21 13.81 -1.32 -19.90
CA LEU A 21 12.60 -1.94 -19.36
C LEU A 21 12.30 -3.26 -20.07
N MET A 22 12.33 -3.29 -21.41
CA MET A 22 12.18 -4.53 -22.19
C MET A 22 13.21 -5.59 -21.79
N LYS A 23 14.47 -5.20 -21.57
CA LYS A 23 15.55 -6.11 -21.17
C LYS A 23 15.29 -6.76 -19.80
N HIS A 24 14.78 -6.01 -18.82
CA HIS A 24 14.65 -6.50 -17.44
C HIS A 24 13.26 -7.08 -17.12
N LEU A 25 12.19 -6.53 -17.71
CA LEU A 25 10.81 -6.97 -17.48
C LEU A 25 10.28 -7.88 -18.59
N GLY A 26 10.90 -7.90 -19.77
CA GLY A 26 10.42 -8.64 -20.95
C GLY A 26 9.30 -7.94 -21.72
N GLU A 27 8.77 -6.84 -21.19
CA GLU A 27 7.73 -6.01 -21.82
C GLU A 27 7.89 -4.53 -21.43
N ILE A 28 7.17 -3.65 -22.13
CA ILE A 28 6.99 -2.26 -21.69
C ILE A 28 5.74 -2.20 -20.81
N PRO A 29 5.87 -1.79 -19.53
CA PRO A 29 4.76 -1.82 -18.57
C PRO A 29 3.54 -0.96 -18.93
N CYS A 30 2.47 -1.15 -18.16
CA CYS A 30 1.28 -0.28 -18.13
C CYS A 30 0.50 -0.15 -19.46
N ASN A 31 0.57 -1.14 -20.34
CA ASN A 31 0.01 -1.13 -21.71
C ASN A 31 0.85 -0.35 -22.73
N GLY A 32 2.16 -0.27 -22.52
CA GLY A 32 3.11 0.24 -23.51
C GLY A 32 3.61 1.65 -23.23
N ALA A 33 4.56 2.11 -24.05
CA ALA A 33 5.38 3.27 -23.75
C ALA A 33 4.61 4.60 -23.62
N ASP A 34 3.39 4.69 -24.17
CA ASP A 34 2.56 5.91 -24.13
C ASP A 34 1.74 6.02 -22.84
N SER A 35 1.80 5.02 -21.96
CA SER A 35 0.99 4.94 -20.74
C SER A 35 1.67 5.49 -19.48
N PHE A 36 2.97 5.81 -19.55
CA PHE A 36 3.72 6.34 -18.42
C PHE A 36 4.82 7.32 -18.87
N SER A 37 5.33 8.10 -17.92
CA SER A 37 6.41 9.05 -18.22
C SER A 37 7.68 8.30 -18.64
N PRO A 38 8.29 8.65 -19.79
CA PRO A 38 9.51 8.02 -20.24
C PRO A 38 10.76 8.52 -19.52
N VAL A 39 10.60 9.35 -18.49
CA VAL A 39 11.69 9.94 -17.72
C VAL A 39 11.54 9.57 -16.25
N PRO A 40 12.57 8.98 -15.62
CA PRO A 40 12.55 8.71 -14.19
C PRO A 40 12.46 10.02 -13.39
N VAL A 41 11.71 10.00 -12.30
CA VAL A 41 11.67 11.11 -11.35
C VAL A 41 12.88 11.00 -10.43
N ALA A 42 13.83 11.93 -10.56
CA ALA A 42 14.96 12.03 -9.65
C ALA A 42 14.57 12.82 -8.38
N VAL A 43 15.04 12.32 -7.23
CA VAL A 43 14.92 12.99 -5.93
C VAL A 43 16.31 13.14 -5.31
N ASN A 44 16.55 14.26 -4.62
CA ASN A 44 17.84 14.47 -3.96
C ASN A 44 17.94 13.63 -2.67
N ARG A 45 19.16 13.34 -2.21
CA ARG A 45 19.39 12.52 -1.02
C ARG A 45 18.76 13.06 0.27
N ASN A 46 18.71 14.39 0.43
CA ASN A 46 18.07 15.00 1.60
C ASN A 46 16.56 14.75 1.62
N GLU A 47 15.93 14.73 0.44
CA GLU A 47 14.51 14.40 0.31
C GLU A 47 14.27 12.91 0.58
N ILE A 48 15.18 12.01 0.19
CA ILE A 48 15.11 10.58 0.57
C ILE A 48 15.08 10.43 2.10
N VAL A 49 16.04 11.03 2.81
CA VAL A 49 16.11 10.98 4.29
C VAL A 49 14.84 11.58 4.92
N ARG A 50 14.32 12.66 4.34
CA ARG A 50 13.07 13.28 4.80
C ARG A 50 11.87 12.37 4.59
N MET A 51 11.79 11.68 3.46
CA MET A 51 10.74 10.71 3.14
C MET A 51 10.85 9.44 4.00
N GLU A 52 12.04 8.97 4.33
CA GLU A 52 12.25 7.88 5.28
C GLU A 52 11.70 8.23 6.67
N LYS A 53 12.01 9.44 7.17
CA LYS A 53 11.43 9.94 8.43
C LYS A 53 9.90 10.04 8.34
N LEU A 54 9.37 10.51 7.22
CA LEU A 54 7.92 10.55 6.98
C LEU A 54 7.31 9.15 7.03
N CYS A 55 7.88 8.18 6.34
CA CYS A 55 7.42 6.79 6.35
C CYS A 55 7.41 6.23 7.78
N GLN A 56 8.46 6.46 8.58
CA GLN A 56 8.51 5.99 9.97
C GLN A 56 7.39 6.59 10.84
N VAL A 57 7.22 7.92 10.78
CA VAL A 57 6.21 8.62 11.59
C VAL A 57 4.80 8.28 11.11
N LEU A 58 4.57 8.26 9.80
CA LEU A 58 3.28 7.88 9.22
C LEU A 58 2.94 6.44 9.56
N ASN A 59 3.89 5.50 9.48
CA ASN A 59 3.66 4.11 9.85
C ASN A 59 3.23 3.97 11.32
N LYS A 60 3.93 4.66 12.22
CA LYS A 60 3.55 4.71 13.64
C LYS A 60 2.15 5.27 13.84
N ALA A 61 1.82 6.35 13.13
CA ALA A 61 0.50 6.97 13.19
C ALA A 61 -0.61 6.01 12.72
N LEU A 62 -0.42 5.36 11.58
CA LEU A 62 -1.39 4.41 11.00
C LEU A 62 -1.59 3.20 11.92
N ILE A 63 -0.51 2.61 12.44
CA ILE A 63 -0.59 1.51 13.42
C ILE A 63 -1.39 1.95 14.65
N SER A 64 -1.14 3.16 15.15
CA SER A 64 -1.86 3.69 16.30
C SER A 64 -3.34 3.90 16.02
N VAL A 65 -3.69 4.47 14.87
CA VAL A 65 -5.10 4.65 14.46
C VAL A 65 -5.81 3.31 14.36
N VAL A 66 -5.19 2.32 13.72
CA VAL A 66 -5.80 1.00 13.55
C VAL A 66 -6.02 0.31 14.90
N ASN A 67 -5.00 0.29 15.76
CA ASN A 67 -5.11 -0.33 17.09
C ASN A 67 -6.06 0.41 18.02
N ALA A 68 -6.17 1.74 17.88
CA ALA A 68 -7.05 2.55 18.72
C ALA A 68 -8.48 2.64 18.20
N TYR A 69 -8.78 2.15 16.99
CA TYR A 69 -10.08 2.37 16.34
C TYR A 69 -11.28 2.03 17.26
N PHE A 70 -11.28 0.89 17.94
CA PHE A 70 -12.39 0.53 18.84
C PHE A 70 -12.37 1.25 20.19
N ALA A 71 -11.22 1.72 20.63
CA ALA A 71 -11.04 2.39 21.93
C ALA A 71 -11.29 3.91 21.86
N ASP A 72 -11.05 4.54 20.71
CA ASP A 72 -11.19 5.98 20.51
C ASP A 72 -12.50 6.32 19.80
N GLU A 73 -13.49 6.76 20.57
CA GLU A 73 -14.80 7.15 20.04
C GLU A 73 -14.72 8.31 19.04
N ARG A 74 -13.71 9.19 19.14
CA ARG A 74 -13.53 10.32 18.21
C ARG A 74 -13.11 9.81 16.83
N MET A 75 -12.24 8.80 16.79
CA MET A 75 -11.87 8.14 15.53
C MET A 75 -13.08 7.43 14.91
N ARG A 76 -13.85 6.66 15.69
CA ARG A 76 -15.05 5.99 15.20
C ARG A 76 -16.10 6.98 14.69
N ALA A 77 -16.25 8.13 15.35
CA ALA A 77 -17.16 9.17 14.91
C ALA A 77 -16.74 9.80 13.58
N ILE A 78 -15.43 9.96 13.33
CA ILE A 78 -14.92 10.44 12.04
C ILE A 78 -15.18 9.42 10.93
N TYR A 79 -14.86 8.15 11.18
CA TYR A 79 -15.04 7.07 10.21
C TYR A 79 -16.49 6.69 9.99
N ASN A 80 -17.34 6.71 11.02
CA ASN A 80 -18.77 6.43 10.96
C ASN A 80 -19.14 5.29 9.99
N PHE A 81 -18.46 4.15 10.12
CA PHE A 81 -18.71 2.98 9.27
C PHE A 81 -20.03 2.31 9.64
N ASP A 82 -20.63 1.62 8.66
CA ASP A 82 -21.78 0.76 8.90
C ASP A 82 -21.41 -0.49 9.73
N ASP A 83 -22.43 -1.18 10.25
CA ASP A 83 -22.26 -2.37 11.08
C ASP A 83 -21.48 -3.49 10.38
N ARG A 84 -21.56 -3.57 9.05
CA ARG A 84 -20.92 -4.64 8.28
C ARG A 84 -19.40 -4.47 8.26
N LEU A 85 -18.92 -3.27 7.95
CA LEU A 85 -17.48 -2.97 8.00
C LEU A 85 -16.97 -3.02 9.45
N ASN A 86 -17.75 -2.51 10.42
CA ASN A 86 -17.40 -2.62 11.83
C ASN A 86 -17.28 -4.08 12.29
N ASN A 87 -18.12 -4.99 11.80
CA ASN A 87 -18.03 -6.41 12.12
C ASN A 87 -16.72 -7.02 11.59
N ILE A 88 -16.32 -6.72 10.35
CA ILE A 88 -15.03 -7.18 9.79
C ILE A 88 -13.87 -6.66 10.62
N LEU A 89 -13.88 -5.34 10.94
CA LEU A 89 -12.87 -4.73 11.79
C LEU A 89 -12.81 -5.40 13.17
N ASN A 90 -13.96 -5.74 13.76
CA ASN A 90 -14.04 -6.35 15.08
C ASN A 90 -13.47 -7.78 15.09
N ILE A 91 -13.72 -8.56 14.04
CA ILE A 91 -13.10 -9.89 13.86
C ILE A 91 -11.58 -9.74 13.80
N ALA A 92 -11.08 -8.78 13.01
CA ALA A 92 -9.64 -8.53 12.85
C ALA A 92 -8.99 -7.93 14.11
N ASN A 93 -9.73 -7.19 14.93
CA ASN A 93 -9.23 -6.56 16.16
C ASN A 93 -8.71 -7.57 17.19
N ALA A 94 -9.16 -8.83 17.12
CA ALA A 94 -8.65 -9.89 17.97
C ALA A 94 -7.25 -10.40 17.57
N GLN A 95 -6.76 -10.02 16.39
CA GLN A 95 -5.46 -10.42 15.86
C GLN A 95 -4.44 -9.27 15.95
N PRO A 96 -3.15 -9.55 16.13
CA PRO A 96 -2.10 -8.54 16.00
C PRO A 96 -2.25 -7.78 14.68
N TYR A 97 -2.10 -6.46 14.72
CA TYR A 97 -2.10 -5.67 13.50
C TYR A 97 -0.76 -5.75 12.80
N GLU A 98 -0.78 -6.30 11.60
CA GLU A 98 0.33 -6.18 10.66
C GLU A 98 -0.07 -5.17 9.60
N VAL A 99 0.69 -4.06 9.54
CA VAL A 99 0.47 -3.07 8.50
C VAL A 99 0.66 -3.73 7.14
N GLY A 100 -0.33 -3.57 6.26
CA GLY A 100 -0.17 -3.93 4.86
C GLY A 100 0.78 -2.94 4.18
N MET A 101 0.83 -2.98 2.85
CA MET A 101 1.48 -1.92 2.11
C MET A 101 0.50 -0.78 1.87
N TYR A 102 0.97 0.43 2.11
CA TYR A 102 0.26 1.65 1.79
C TYR A 102 1.20 2.59 1.03
N ARG A 103 0.61 3.47 0.24
CA ARG A 103 1.32 4.46 -0.56
C ARG A 103 0.72 5.83 -0.31
N PRO A 104 1.44 6.75 0.35
CA PRO A 104 1.03 8.14 0.37
C PRO A 104 1.24 8.75 -1.02
N ASP A 105 0.18 9.32 -1.58
CA ASP A 105 0.23 10.07 -2.83
C ASP A 105 0.41 11.55 -2.51
N PHE A 106 1.29 12.21 -3.26
CA PHE A 106 1.75 13.56 -2.94
C PHE A 106 1.38 14.58 -4.02
N LEU A 107 1.09 15.81 -3.59
CA LEU A 107 1.03 17.00 -4.42
C LEU A 107 2.08 18.01 -3.96
N GLN A 108 2.59 18.80 -4.89
CA GLN A 108 3.42 19.96 -4.58
C GLN A 108 2.55 21.21 -4.50
N ALA A 109 2.60 21.91 -3.37
CA ALA A 109 1.95 23.19 -3.17
C ALA A 109 2.73 24.33 -3.87
N GLU A 110 2.10 25.50 -4.02
CA GLU A 110 2.71 26.67 -4.68
C GLU A 110 4.00 27.15 -4.01
N ASP A 111 4.12 26.96 -2.69
CA ASP A 111 5.33 27.26 -1.92
C ASP A 111 6.45 26.21 -2.08
N GLY A 112 6.22 25.20 -2.92
CA GLY A 112 7.12 24.09 -3.18
C GLY A 112 7.04 22.96 -2.14
N SER A 113 6.22 23.09 -1.08
CA SER A 113 6.07 22.06 -0.07
C SER A 113 5.30 20.84 -0.60
N ILE A 114 5.65 19.66 -0.10
CA ILE A 114 5.03 18.39 -0.49
C ILE A 114 3.92 18.05 0.50
N LYS A 115 2.74 17.69 -0.02
CA LYS A 115 1.54 17.41 0.77
C LYS A 115 0.92 16.08 0.39
N ILE A 116 0.54 15.29 1.38
CA ILE A 116 -0.21 14.04 1.19
C ILE A 116 -1.64 14.40 0.80
N CYS A 117 -2.11 13.92 -0.36
CA CYS A 117 -3.48 14.10 -0.83
C CYS A 117 -4.33 12.84 -0.67
N GLU A 118 -3.72 11.66 -0.68
CA GLU A 118 -4.38 10.37 -0.49
C GLU A 118 -3.38 9.35 0.11
N ILE A 119 -3.91 8.32 0.77
CA ILE A 119 -3.14 7.12 1.14
C ILE A 119 -3.82 5.91 0.48
N GLY A 120 -3.17 5.35 -0.54
CA GLY A 120 -3.65 4.16 -1.25
C GLY A 120 -3.22 2.89 -0.54
N ALA A 121 -4.13 1.93 -0.34
CA ALA A 121 -3.76 0.60 0.18
C ALA A 121 -4.51 -0.59 -0.45
N ARG A 122 -5.39 -0.35 -1.44
CA ARG A 122 -6.13 -1.42 -2.16
C ARG A 122 -5.24 -2.25 -3.08
N TYR A 123 -4.35 -1.56 -3.78
CA TYR A 123 -3.39 -2.12 -4.74
C TYR A 123 -1.98 -1.89 -4.21
N PRO A 124 -1.60 -2.59 -3.13
CA PRO A 124 -0.40 -2.29 -2.35
C PRO A 124 0.89 -2.30 -3.17
N ILE A 125 0.91 -3.08 -4.25
CA ILE A 125 2.10 -3.32 -5.08
C ILE A 125 2.27 -2.26 -6.17
N ASN A 126 1.23 -1.48 -6.48
CA ASN A 126 1.29 -0.47 -7.54
C ASN A 126 2.27 0.66 -7.18
N GLY A 127 3.18 0.96 -8.10
CA GLY A 127 4.32 1.85 -7.98
C GLY A 127 5.59 1.17 -7.45
N TRP A 128 5.47 0.07 -6.71
CA TRP A 128 6.61 -0.58 -6.06
C TRP A 128 7.40 -1.45 -7.02
N MET A 129 6.75 -2.22 -7.90
CA MET A 129 7.48 -3.09 -8.83
C MET A 129 8.23 -2.29 -9.88
N LEU A 130 7.63 -1.22 -10.40
CA LEU A 130 8.34 -0.31 -11.30
C LEU A 130 9.52 0.37 -10.61
N SER A 131 9.35 0.82 -9.36
CA SER A 131 10.45 1.38 -8.57
C SER A 131 11.57 0.36 -8.31
N TYR A 132 11.22 -0.90 -8.03
CA TYR A 132 12.18 -1.99 -7.89
C TYR A 132 12.99 -2.19 -9.18
N TYR A 133 12.35 -2.33 -10.34
CA TYR A 133 13.07 -2.52 -11.59
C TYR A 133 13.89 -1.29 -12.00
N LEU A 134 13.42 -0.07 -11.73
CA LEU A 134 14.21 1.14 -11.96
C LEU A 134 15.49 1.16 -11.11
N ASN A 135 15.45 0.65 -9.87
CA ASN A 135 16.65 0.47 -9.06
C ASN A 135 17.58 -0.60 -9.65
N VAL A 136 17.04 -1.75 -10.07
CA VAL A 136 17.83 -2.79 -10.75
C VAL A 136 18.51 -2.23 -12.00
N ILE A 137 17.77 -1.51 -12.84
CA ILE A 137 18.28 -0.86 -14.05
C ILE A 137 19.38 0.15 -13.72
N SER A 138 19.18 0.98 -12.69
CA SER A 138 20.15 2.01 -12.29
C SER A 138 21.46 1.42 -11.77
N GLU A 139 21.42 0.23 -11.16
CA GLU A 139 22.63 -0.49 -10.73
C GLU A 139 23.31 -1.23 -11.89
N ASP A 140 22.53 -1.90 -12.74
CA ASP A 140 23.05 -2.79 -13.78
C ASP A 140 23.45 -2.05 -15.07
N SER A 141 22.88 -0.86 -15.29
CA SER A 141 23.12 -0.01 -16.45
C SER A 141 23.57 1.34 -15.93
N SER A 142 24.80 1.75 -16.24
CA SER A 142 25.39 3.01 -15.79
C SER A 142 24.61 4.22 -16.35
N LEU A 143 23.47 4.55 -15.74
CA LEU A 143 22.70 5.76 -16.00
C LEU A 143 23.45 6.92 -15.32
N PRO A 144 24.11 7.82 -16.06
CA PRO A 144 25.20 8.66 -15.52
C PRO A 144 24.83 9.71 -14.45
N LEU A 145 23.60 9.74 -13.95
CA LEU A 145 23.08 10.74 -13.01
C LEU A 145 22.12 10.16 -11.97
N LEU A 146 21.88 8.85 -11.99
CA LEU A 146 21.00 8.17 -11.05
C LEU A 146 21.81 7.19 -10.22
N GLU A 147 21.43 7.09 -8.96
CA GLU A 147 21.85 6.03 -8.07
C GLU A 147 20.58 5.30 -7.63
N ALA A 148 20.70 4.00 -7.38
CA ALA A 148 19.60 3.25 -6.80
C ALA A 148 19.30 3.75 -5.37
N VAL A 149 18.01 3.78 -5.05
CA VAL A 149 17.52 4.06 -3.70
C VAL A 149 17.87 2.86 -2.81
N PRO A 150 18.52 3.08 -1.65
CA PRO A 150 18.94 2.01 -0.75
C PRO A 150 17.81 1.06 -0.35
N HIS A 151 18.16 -0.21 -0.08
CA HIS A 151 17.28 -1.28 0.44
C HIS A 151 16.10 -1.70 -0.45
N GLN A 152 15.91 -1.10 -1.63
CA GLN A 152 14.80 -1.44 -2.52
C GLN A 152 14.90 -2.87 -3.10
N ARG A 153 16.12 -3.43 -3.26
CA ARG A 153 16.29 -4.82 -3.72
C ARG A 153 15.80 -5.86 -2.71
N GLU A 154 15.79 -5.53 -1.41
CA GLU A 154 15.34 -6.43 -0.35
C GLU A 154 13.81 -6.63 -0.37
N PHE A 155 13.08 -5.75 -1.06
CA PHE A 155 11.63 -5.74 -1.17
C PHE A 155 11.03 -7.11 -1.54
N ILE A 156 11.51 -7.71 -2.64
CA ILE A 156 10.99 -8.99 -3.14
C ILE A 156 11.19 -10.09 -2.10
N ASN A 157 12.39 -10.21 -1.55
CA ASN A 157 12.72 -11.24 -0.57
C ASN A 157 11.97 -11.03 0.75
N THR A 158 11.73 -9.77 1.14
CA THR A 158 10.97 -9.42 2.34
C THR A 158 9.52 -9.90 2.25
N ILE A 159 8.85 -9.70 1.10
CA ILE A 159 7.49 -10.19 0.92
C ILE A 159 7.47 -11.70 0.69
N PHE A 160 8.39 -12.23 -0.13
CA PHE A 160 8.50 -13.67 -0.40
C PHE A 160 8.65 -14.48 0.89
N GLY A 161 9.50 -14.02 1.81
CA GLY A 161 9.76 -14.71 3.08
C GLY A 161 8.55 -14.84 4.02
N ARG A 162 7.45 -14.15 3.73
CA ARG A 162 6.17 -14.32 4.44
C ARG A 162 5.45 -15.60 4.05
N PHE A 163 5.74 -16.15 2.87
CA PHE A 163 4.99 -17.27 2.30
C PHE A 163 5.77 -18.58 2.36
N ASN A 164 5.04 -19.67 2.54
CA ASN A 164 5.51 -21.03 2.35
C ASN A 164 5.63 -21.33 0.85
N SER A 165 6.86 -21.50 0.36
CA SER A 165 7.17 -21.77 -1.05
C SER A 165 6.66 -23.11 -1.59
N LYS A 166 6.16 -24.00 -0.71
CA LYS A 166 5.62 -25.30 -1.11
C LYS A 166 4.14 -25.27 -1.46
N GLU A 167 3.43 -24.22 -1.06
CA GLU A 167 1.99 -24.07 -1.29
C GLU A 167 1.73 -22.84 -2.16
N PRO A 168 0.69 -22.85 -3.01
CA PRO A 168 0.38 -21.71 -3.87
C PRO A 168 -0.17 -20.53 -3.06
N ILE A 169 0.13 -19.31 -3.50
CA ILE A 169 -0.57 -18.11 -3.05
C ILE A 169 -1.89 -17.97 -3.81
N VAL A 170 -2.96 -17.63 -3.11
CA VAL A 170 -4.21 -17.17 -3.72
C VAL A 170 -4.20 -15.65 -3.83
N LEU A 171 -4.06 -15.12 -5.04
CA LEU A 171 -4.32 -13.71 -5.31
C LEU A 171 -5.84 -13.49 -5.34
N VAL A 172 -6.36 -12.78 -4.35
CA VAL A 172 -7.80 -12.52 -4.26
C VAL A 172 -8.11 -11.13 -4.80
N HIS A 173 -8.90 -11.09 -5.87
CA HIS A 173 -9.30 -9.86 -6.56
C HIS A 173 -10.60 -10.10 -7.37
N GLU A 174 -11.38 -9.06 -7.65
CA GLU A 174 -12.60 -9.21 -8.46
C GLU A 174 -12.72 -8.14 -9.55
N ARG A 175 -12.77 -6.85 -9.20
CA ARG A 175 -13.09 -5.77 -10.15
C ARG A 175 -11.90 -5.31 -10.98
N GLU A 176 -10.75 -5.19 -10.33
CA GLU A 176 -9.53 -4.77 -10.99
C GLU A 176 -8.78 -5.97 -11.56
N LYS A 177 -8.25 -5.78 -12.77
CA LYS A 177 -7.47 -6.82 -13.44
C LYS A 177 -6.11 -7.06 -12.77
N GLY A 178 -5.65 -6.13 -11.95
CA GLY A 178 -4.29 -6.09 -11.42
C GLY A 178 -3.31 -5.58 -12.47
N THR A 179 -2.24 -4.92 -12.04
CA THR A 179 -1.14 -4.50 -12.93
C THR A 179 0.19 -4.98 -12.37
N GLU A 180 0.75 -4.27 -11.39
CA GLU A 180 2.10 -4.54 -10.90
C GLU A 180 2.22 -5.77 -10.02
N VAL A 181 1.12 -6.23 -9.41
CA VAL A 181 1.10 -7.48 -8.66
C VAL A 181 1.61 -8.67 -9.47
N PHE A 182 1.35 -8.71 -10.77
CA PHE A 182 1.80 -9.82 -11.61
C PHE A 182 3.32 -9.80 -11.82
N TYR A 183 3.95 -8.63 -11.76
CA TYR A 183 5.41 -8.55 -11.75
C TYR A 183 5.98 -9.13 -10.46
N LEU A 184 5.37 -8.82 -9.31
CA LEU A 184 5.77 -9.42 -8.03
C LEU A 184 5.62 -10.94 -8.07
N LEU A 185 4.47 -11.43 -8.55
CA LEU A 185 4.20 -12.86 -8.67
C LEU A 185 5.12 -13.56 -9.68
N ASN A 186 5.56 -12.87 -10.73
CA ASN A 186 6.57 -13.39 -11.64
C ASN A 186 7.94 -13.53 -10.95
N GLU A 187 8.37 -12.55 -10.15
CA GLU A 187 9.59 -12.66 -9.34
C GLU A 187 9.49 -13.80 -8.31
N PHE A 188 8.31 -14.02 -7.71
CA PHE A 188 8.05 -15.16 -6.83
C PHE A 188 8.11 -16.50 -7.58
N SER A 189 7.58 -16.54 -8.80
CA SER A 189 7.59 -17.74 -9.64
C SER A 189 9.00 -18.14 -10.05
N LYS A 190 9.89 -17.17 -10.33
CA LYS A 190 11.33 -17.41 -10.54
C LYS A 190 12.02 -18.04 -9.32
N GLN A 191 11.48 -17.82 -8.12
CA GLN A 191 11.93 -18.42 -6.86
C GLN A 191 11.16 -19.69 -6.48
N GLY A 192 10.28 -20.19 -7.34
CA GLY A 192 9.56 -21.45 -7.17
C GLY A 192 8.22 -21.36 -6.42
N LEU A 193 7.73 -20.15 -6.12
CA LEU A 193 6.43 -19.93 -5.46
C LEU A 193 5.35 -19.68 -6.52
N ASN A 194 4.42 -20.62 -6.62
CA ASN A 194 3.29 -20.54 -7.56
C ASN A 194 2.14 -19.69 -7.00
N TYR A 195 1.27 -19.22 -7.89
CA TYR A 195 0.04 -18.53 -7.49
C TYR A 195 -1.17 -18.96 -8.32
N VAL A 196 -2.35 -18.69 -7.78
CA VAL A 196 -3.65 -18.84 -8.44
C VAL A 196 -4.51 -17.61 -8.15
N SER A 197 -5.27 -17.14 -9.14
CA SER A 197 -6.24 -16.06 -8.94
C SER A 197 -7.60 -16.61 -8.50
N ALA A 198 -8.28 -15.90 -7.61
CA ALA A 198 -9.65 -16.18 -7.22
C ALA A 198 -10.42 -14.90 -6.92
N SER A 199 -11.72 -14.87 -7.22
CA SER A 199 -12.63 -13.89 -6.65
C SER A 199 -13.12 -14.33 -5.27
N PRO A 200 -13.59 -13.39 -4.42
CA PRO A 200 -14.16 -13.72 -3.11
C PRO A 200 -15.21 -14.84 -3.15
N ALA A 201 -16.07 -14.83 -4.18
CA ALA A 201 -17.15 -15.80 -4.34
C ALA A 201 -16.69 -17.22 -4.75
N GLN A 202 -15.45 -17.38 -5.21
CA GLN A 202 -14.89 -18.69 -5.56
C GLN A 202 -14.30 -19.42 -4.34
N LEU A 203 -14.08 -18.72 -3.24
CA LEU A 203 -13.57 -19.28 -2.00
C LEU A 203 -14.74 -19.78 -1.15
N THR A 204 -14.63 -21.00 -0.65
CA THR A 204 -15.67 -21.66 0.15
C THR A 204 -15.09 -22.23 1.43
N CYS A 205 -15.91 -22.44 2.46
CA CYS A 205 -15.50 -23.15 3.67
C CYS A 205 -15.96 -24.61 3.60
N GLN A 206 -15.07 -25.56 3.90
CA GLN A 206 -15.42 -26.95 4.14
C GLN A 206 -14.62 -27.49 5.33
N ASN A 207 -15.31 -28.00 6.36
CA ASN A 207 -14.69 -28.56 7.56
C ASN A 207 -13.67 -27.61 8.25
N GLY A 208 -13.93 -26.30 8.25
CA GLY A 208 -13.04 -25.29 8.84
C GLY A 208 -11.80 -24.95 8.02
N ALA A 209 -11.69 -25.49 6.79
CA ALA A 209 -10.65 -25.13 5.83
C ALA A 209 -11.23 -24.27 4.70
N ILE A 210 -10.43 -23.32 4.22
CA ILE A 210 -10.76 -22.52 3.04
C ILE A 210 -10.42 -23.35 1.80
N MET A 211 -11.37 -23.44 0.87
CA MET A 211 -11.29 -24.26 -0.31
C MET A 211 -11.38 -23.41 -1.57
N LEU A 212 -10.49 -23.68 -2.53
CA LEU A 212 -10.53 -23.16 -3.89
C LEU A 212 -10.52 -24.34 -4.87
N HIS A 213 -11.56 -24.47 -5.69
CA HIS A 213 -11.71 -25.58 -6.66
C HIS A 213 -11.51 -26.97 -6.03
N GLY A 214 -11.99 -27.17 -4.80
CA GLY A 214 -11.91 -28.44 -4.07
C GLY A 214 -10.55 -28.73 -3.43
N LYS A 215 -9.60 -27.78 -3.44
CA LYS A 215 -8.31 -27.88 -2.74
C LYS A 215 -8.26 -26.89 -1.58
N ALA A 216 -7.69 -27.32 -0.46
CA ALA A 216 -7.43 -26.44 0.68
C ALA A 216 -6.37 -25.40 0.31
N VAL A 217 -6.57 -24.17 0.76
CA VAL A 217 -5.66 -23.03 0.55
C VAL A 217 -5.60 -22.19 1.83
N ASP A 218 -4.43 -21.66 2.15
CA ASP A 218 -4.18 -20.95 3.42
C ASP A 218 -3.31 -19.68 3.27
N GLN A 219 -2.84 -19.37 2.06
CA GLN A 219 -1.99 -18.21 1.78
C GLN A 219 -2.66 -17.25 0.80
N PHE A 220 -2.76 -15.97 1.15
CA PHE A 220 -3.54 -15.00 0.37
C PHE A 220 -2.80 -13.68 0.16
N ILE A 221 -3.03 -13.06 -0.99
CA ILE A 221 -2.78 -11.63 -1.21
C ILE A 221 -4.13 -10.99 -1.46
N LEU A 222 -4.52 -10.02 -0.63
CA LEU A 222 -5.77 -9.29 -0.81
C LEU A 222 -5.52 -8.02 -1.63
N GLU A 223 -5.94 -8.03 -2.89
CA GLU A 223 -5.82 -6.90 -3.81
C GLU A 223 -7.21 -6.44 -4.24
N MET A 224 -7.83 -5.63 -3.39
CA MET A 224 -9.25 -5.30 -3.53
C MET A 224 -9.65 -4.07 -2.73
N ASP A 225 -10.83 -3.54 -3.07
CA ASP A 225 -11.53 -2.51 -2.32
C ASP A 225 -12.26 -3.10 -1.10
N ARG A 226 -12.51 -2.28 -0.08
CA ARG A 226 -13.30 -2.70 1.09
C ARG A 226 -14.72 -3.15 0.73
N GLU A 227 -15.29 -2.65 -0.36
CA GLU A 227 -16.62 -3.07 -0.81
C GLU A 227 -16.57 -4.48 -1.42
N GLU A 228 -15.41 -4.95 -1.89
CA GLU A 228 -15.20 -6.33 -2.34
C GLU A 228 -15.00 -7.30 -1.15
N LEU A 229 -14.51 -6.83 0.01
CA LEU A 229 -14.51 -7.63 1.25
C LEU A 229 -15.93 -8.09 1.64
N ARG A 230 -16.95 -7.35 1.20
CA ARG A 230 -18.36 -7.72 1.40
C ARG A 230 -18.81 -8.88 0.51
N ASN A 231 -18.03 -9.30 -0.48
CA ASN A 231 -18.41 -10.35 -1.41
C ASN A 231 -17.94 -11.74 -0.96
N PHE A 232 -17.14 -11.81 0.10
CA PHE A 232 -16.81 -13.09 0.73
C PHE A 232 -18.03 -13.69 1.42
N ASP A 233 -18.06 -15.02 1.44
CA ASP A 233 -18.75 -15.72 2.51
C ASP A 233 -18.18 -15.27 3.87
N PRO A 234 -19.02 -14.85 4.84
CA PRO A 234 -18.54 -14.37 6.13
C PRO A 234 -17.63 -15.35 6.87
N GLU A 235 -17.91 -16.66 6.78
CA GLU A 235 -17.10 -17.68 7.43
C GLU A 235 -15.72 -17.79 6.77
N VAL A 236 -15.66 -17.69 5.44
CA VAL A 236 -14.38 -17.69 4.70
C VAL A 236 -13.53 -16.49 5.08
N LEU A 237 -14.10 -15.28 5.10
CA LEU A 237 -13.34 -14.08 5.46
C LEU A 237 -12.87 -14.14 6.92
N GLU A 238 -13.71 -14.65 7.82
CA GLU A 238 -13.33 -14.86 9.22
C GLU A 238 -12.16 -15.85 9.35
N LEU A 239 -12.17 -16.95 8.60
CA LEU A 239 -11.06 -17.91 8.56
C LEU A 239 -9.78 -17.27 8.00
N ILE A 240 -9.86 -16.49 6.91
CA ILE A 240 -8.70 -15.76 6.37
C ILE A 240 -8.11 -14.86 7.45
N ILE A 241 -8.94 -14.06 8.12
CA ILE A 241 -8.48 -13.10 9.13
C ILE A 241 -7.86 -13.81 10.34
N LYS A 242 -8.45 -14.91 10.82
CA LYS A 242 -8.03 -15.58 12.07
C LYS A 242 -6.90 -16.59 11.89
N GLN A 243 -6.81 -17.23 10.72
CA GLN A 243 -5.97 -18.41 10.51
C GLN A 243 -5.14 -18.34 9.23
N GLY A 244 -5.54 -17.53 8.26
CA GLY A 244 -4.84 -17.41 6.98
C GLY A 244 -3.50 -16.68 7.14
N ASN A 245 -2.52 -17.12 6.35
CA ASN A 245 -1.32 -16.33 6.10
C ASN A 245 -1.60 -15.36 4.96
N TYR A 246 -2.08 -14.15 5.28
CA TYR A 246 -2.46 -13.20 4.25
C TYR A 246 -1.67 -11.91 4.29
N PHE A 247 -1.46 -11.35 3.11
CA PHE A 247 -0.86 -10.05 2.89
C PHE A 247 -1.93 -9.01 2.56
N ASN A 248 -1.71 -7.79 3.05
CA ASN A 248 -2.62 -6.65 3.03
C ASN A 248 -3.83 -6.79 3.98
N ASP A 249 -3.57 -6.54 5.27
CA ASP A 249 -4.54 -6.65 6.37
C ASP A 249 -5.87 -5.93 6.05
N VAL A 250 -7.01 -6.55 6.38
CA VAL A 250 -8.34 -5.99 6.11
C VAL A 250 -8.56 -4.64 6.81
N ARG A 251 -7.90 -4.40 7.95
CA ARG A 251 -7.93 -3.11 8.66
C ARG A 251 -7.19 -2.04 7.85
N THR A 252 -6.14 -2.40 7.12
CA THR A 252 -5.46 -1.48 6.19
C THR A 252 -6.41 -1.11 5.03
N LEU A 253 -7.08 -2.10 4.44
CA LEU A 253 -8.05 -1.89 3.35
C LEU A 253 -9.24 -1.01 3.76
N ILE A 254 -9.71 -1.15 5.00
CA ILE A 254 -10.89 -0.43 5.49
C ILE A 254 -10.53 0.94 6.09
N LEU A 255 -9.53 1.01 6.98
CA LEU A 255 -9.20 2.21 7.76
C LEU A 255 -8.14 3.09 7.08
N VAL A 256 -7.03 2.49 6.63
CA VAL A 256 -5.88 3.24 6.10
C VAL A 256 -6.16 3.76 4.70
N HIS A 257 -6.85 2.99 3.87
CA HIS A 257 -7.20 3.44 2.53
C HIS A 257 -8.31 4.52 2.50
N ASP A 258 -9.16 4.57 3.53
CA ASP A 258 -10.29 5.50 3.54
C ASP A 258 -9.81 6.94 3.73
N LYS A 259 -10.25 7.85 2.85
CA LYS A 259 -9.88 9.28 2.86
C LYS A 259 -10.07 9.98 4.21
N ARG A 260 -10.98 9.50 5.06
CA ARG A 260 -11.22 10.02 6.41
C ARG A 260 -10.03 9.78 7.35
N ILE A 261 -9.10 8.88 7.03
CA ILE A 261 -7.82 8.75 7.74
C ILE A 261 -7.10 10.10 7.80
N LEU A 262 -7.14 10.90 6.72
CA LEU A 262 -6.47 12.20 6.69
C LEU A 262 -7.10 13.20 7.66
N ALA A 263 -8.41 13.10 7.92
CA ALA A 263 -9.07 13.90 8.96
C ALA A 263 -8.63 13.46 10.37
N VAL A 264 -8.47 12.15 10.60
CA VAL A 264 -7.95 11.62 11.86
C VAL A 264 -6.50 12.10 12.08
N LEU A 265 -5.64 11.90 11.09
CA LEU A 265 -4.23 12.31 11.14
C LEU A 265 -4.06 13.83 11.28
N TRP A 266 -4.98 14.63 10.74
CA TRP A 266 -4.96 16.09 10.90
C TRP A 266 -5.40 16.54 12.29
N SER A 267 -6.21 15.76 13.02
CA SER A 267 -6.75 16.14 14.32
C SER A 267 -5.69 16.09 15.43
N GLU A 268 -5.21 17.25 15.87
CA GLU A 268 -4.27 17.36 17.00
C GLU A 268 -4.85 16.80 18.30
N GLU A 269 -6.16 16.98 18.50
CA GLU A 269 -6.86 16.48 19.68
C GLU A 269 -6.77 14.96 19.79
N ILE A 270 -6.85 14.25 18.66
CA ILE A 270 -6.72 12.80 18.58
C ILE A 270 -5.24 12.41 18.61
N MET A 271 -4.43 12.96 17.70
CA MET A 271 -3.09 12.45 17.44
C MET A 271 -2.08 12.73 18.56
N LYS A 272 -2.33 13.71 19.44
CA LYS A 272 -1.48 13.95 20.62
C LYS A 272 -1.44 12.76 21.60
N ASP A 273 -2.45 11.89 21.55
CA ASP A 273 -2.53 10.71 22.41
C ASP A 273 -1.67 9.53 21.88
N TYR A 274 -1.26 9.60 20.60
CA TYR A 274 -0.61 8.49 19.89
C TYR A 274 0.78 8.84 19.35
N LEU A 275 1.06 10.13 19.14
CA LEU A 275 2.33 10.65 18.67
C LEU A 275 2.88 11.66 19.67
N SER A 276 4.21 11.72 19.77
CA SER A 276 4.84 12.85 20.46
C SER A 276 4.54 14.16 19.72
N LYS A 277 4.65 15.28 20.43
CA LYS A 277 4.45 16.61 19.84
C LYS A 277 5.36 16.85 18.63
N GLU A 278 6.61 16.40 18.69
CA GLU A 278 7.56 16.54 17.57
C GLU A 278 7.13 15.72 16.36
N GLU A 279 6.80 14.44 16.56
CA GLU A 279 6.32 13.55 15.49
C GLU A 279 5.05 14.10 14.84
N TYR A 280 4.08 14.55 15.64
CA TYR A 280 2.84 15.10 15.13
C TYR A 280 3.07 16.40 14.32
N LEU A 281 3.89 17.33 14.82
CA LEU A 281 4.20 18.56 14.08
C LEU A 281 4.94 18.27 12.76
N PHE A 282 5.85 17.29 12.78
CA PHE A 282 6.53 16.83 11.58
C PHE A 282 5.55 16.24 10.57
N LEU A 283 4.71 15.28 10.98
CA LEU A 283 3.68 14.70 10.10
C LEU A 283 2.72 15.76 9.57
N ARG A 284 2.24 16.66 10.45
CA ARG A 284 1.32 17.75 10.12
C ARG A 284 1.86 18.68 9.03
N SER A 285 3.18 18.84 8.93
CA SER A 285 3.80 19.62 7.85
C SER A 285 3.55 19.03 6.45
N PHE A 286 3.22 17.74 6.34
CA PHE A 286 2.86 17.07 5.09
C PHE A 286 1.35 16.93 4.89
N LEU A 287 0.53 17.21 5.91
CA LEU A 287 -0.90 17.04 5.80
C LEU A 287 -1.58 18.28 5.21
N ILE A 288 -2.64 18.03 4.45
CA ILE A 288 -3.60 19.05 4.03
C ILE A 288 -4.70 19.13 5.10
N PRO A 289 -5.13 20.33 5.54
CA PRO A 289 -6.26 20.46 6.44
C PRO A 289 -7.47 19.69 5.92
N THR A 290 -7.88 18.66 6.67
CA THR A 290 -8.93 17.73 6.26
C THR A 290 -9.98 17.64 7.36
N TYR A 291 -11.25 17.70 6.97
CA TYR A 291 -12.39 17.74 7.88
C TYR A 291 -13.43 16.70 7.47
N ALA A 292 -14.03 16.00 8.44
CA ALA A 292 -15.18 15.14 8.18
C ALA A 292 -16.48 15.95 8.28
N LEU A 293 -17.41 15.73 7.34
CA LEU A 293 -18.68 16.46 7.29
C LEU A 293 -19.59 16.22 8.51
N HIS A 294 -19.33 15.14 9.27
CA HIS A 294 -20.14 14.70 10.39
C HIS A 294 -19.49 14.90 11.76
N THR A 295 -18.36 15.60 11.87
CA THR A 295 -17.83 15.95 13.19
C THR A 295 -18.84 16.88 13.86
N PRO A 296 -19.45 16.51 15.00
CA PRO A 296 -20.30 17.43 15.75
C PRO A 296 -19.50 18.71 15.99
N LYS A 297 -20.10 19.87 15.68
CA LYS A 297 -19.49 21.17 15.99
C LYS A 297 -19.33 21.29 17.50
N ASN A 298 -18.21 20.82 18.04
CA ASN A 298 -17.81 21.15 19.40
C ASN A 298 -17.26 22.58 19.38
N GLY A 299 -18.17 23.52 19.67
CA GLY A 299 -17.89 24.76 20.40
C GLY A 299 -16.81 25.68 19.82
N LEU A 300 -17.14 26.42 18.76
CA LEU A 300 -16.71 27.81 18.69
C LEU A 300 -17.55 28.59 19.72
N LYS A 301 -16.99 28.77 20.92
CA LYS A 301 -17.31 29.89 21.80
C LYS A 301 -16.09 30.79 21.84
#